data_AF-A0A218P134-F1
#
_entry.id   AF-A0A218P134-F1
#
_cell.length_a   1.000
_cell.length_b   1.000
_cell.length_c   1.000
_cell.angle_alpha   90.00
_cell.angle_beta   90.00
_cell.angle_gamma   90.00
#
_symmetry.space_group_name_H-M   'P 1'
#
loop_
_entity.id
_entity.type
_entity.pdbx_description
1 polymer ?
#
loop_
_entity_poly.entity_id
_entity_poly.type
_entity_poly.pdbx_seq_one_letter_code
_entity_poly.pdbx_strand_id
1 'polypeptide(L)'
;MEIKKAIMAVLPEIPELEEVDFSRYSTPLPGLLEGFERCGGRGLPEFQRFVEEKSDKSVVGRFLISLLQYLLIRYRRYGEYSTVKPAIKIFITLKGWLNENGYGKDWLNLLHSFLGYLVDMMPAIAEREECDVANAYLTLIHDLTLEAKKAFPEPYYGELEKKAISNLRDLRERCGIQEETSREKMRGC
;
A
#
# COMPACT_ATOMS: atom_id res chain seq x y z
N MET A 1 10.12 18.97 -14.40
CA MET A 1 9.83 18.59 -13.01
C MET A 1 10.37 17.19 -12.79
N GLU A 2 11.31 17.02 -11.85
CA GLU A 2 11.74 15.70 -11.40
C GLU A 2 10.66 15.10 -10.50
N ILE A 3 9.62 14.52 -11.09
CA ILE A 3 8.44 14.02 -10.36
C ILE A 3 8.83 13.01 -9.27
N LYS A 4 9.85 12.18 -9.54
CA LYS A 4 10.41 11.25 -8.57
C LYS A 4 10.89 11.99 -7.32
N LYS A 5 11.66 13.06 -7.49
CA LYS A 5 12.18 13.87 -6.39
C LYS A 5 11.07 14.46 -5.54
N ALA A 6 10.01 14.97 -6.18
CA ALA A 6 8.86 15.53 -5.45
C ALA A 6 8.10 14.45 -4.67
N ILE A 7 7.88 13.27 -5.25
CA ILE A 7 7.26 12.13 -4.54
C ILE A 7 8.11 11.71 -3.34
N MET A 8 9.43 11.58 -3.53
CA MET A 8 10.38 11.24 -2.47
C MET A 8 10.42 12.29 -1.35
N ALA A 9 10.22 13.57 -1.69
CA ALA A 9 10.09 14.63 -0.69
C ALA A 9 8.83 14.46 0.16
N VAL A 10 7.69 14.08 -0.44
CA VAL A 10 6.44 13.82 0.31
C VAL A 10 6.53 12.52 1.13
N LEU A 11 7.18 11.48 0.61
CA LEU A 11 7.20 10.14 1.20
C LEU A 11 8.63 9.64 1.46
N PRO A 12 9.43 10.33 2.30
CA PRO A 12 10.83 9.99 2.53
C PRO A 12 11.00 8.65 3.27
N GLU A 13 9.96 8.20 3.98
CA GLU A 13 9.94 6.92 4.72
C GLU A 13 9.78 5.68 3.81
N ILE A 14 9.60 5.90 2.51
CA ILE A 14 9.47 4.84 1.51
C ILE A 14 10.65 4.98 0.52
N PRO A 15 11.88 4.63 0.94
CA PRO A 15 13.07 4.79 0.11
C PRO A 15 13.00 3.95 -1.18
N GLU A 16 12.23 2.86 -1.19
CA GLU A 16 12.05 1.99 -2.37
C GLU A 16 11.39 2.71 -3.55
N LEU A 17 10.75 3.87 -3.34
CA LEU A 17 10.24 4.72 -4.43
C LEU A 17 11.38 5.22 -5.35
N GLU A 18 12.63 5.23 -4.90
CA GLU A 18 13.78 5.58 -5.75
C GLU A 18 13.96 4.61 -6.92
N GLU A 19 13.63 3.33 -6.73
CA GLU A 19 13.76 2.26 -7.73
C GLU A 19 12.61 2.25 -8.75
N VAL A 20 11.53 2.97 -8.47
CA VAL A 20 10.36 3.03 -9.34
C VAL A 20 10.62 3.98 -10.51
N ASP A 21 10.33 3.53 -11.72
CA ASP A 21 10.32 4.41 -12.88
C ASP A 21 9.00 5.21 -12.93
N PHE A 22 9.11 6.54 -12.82
CA PHE A 22 8.00 7.49 -12.88
C PHE A 22 7.87 8.22 -14.23
N SER A 23 8.61 7.79 -15.26
CA SER A 23 8.58 8.42 -16.59
C SER A 23 7.19 8.52 -17.21
N ARG A 24 6.28 7.59 -16.85
CA ARG A 24 4.88 7.56 -17.32
C ARG A 24 3.88 8.02 -16.27
N TYR A 25 4.33 8.52 -15.13
CA TYR A 25 3.44 8.97 -14.08
C TYR A 25 2.95 10.39 -14.35
N SER A 26 1.69 10.50 -14.76
CA SER A 26 0.99 11.77 -14.89
C SER A 26 0.24 12.05 -13.59
N THR A 27 0.89 12.76 -12.67
CA THR A 27 0.24 13.20 -11.42
C THR A 27 -0.94 14.14 -11.70
N PRO A 28 -2.06 14.02 -10.98
CA PRO A 28 -3.16 14.98 -11.07
C PRO A 28 -2.84 16.33 -10.45
N LEU A 29 -1.69 16.47 -9.75
CA LEU A 29 -1.38 17.62 -8.89
C LEU A 29 0.04 18.18 -9.12
N PRO A 30 0.45 18.43 -10.38
CA PRO A 30 1.84 18.77 -10.69
C PRO A 30 2.30 20.06 -9.99
N GLY A 31 1.45 21.10 -9.96
CA GLY A 31 1.80 22.39 -9.35
C GLY A 31 1.97 22.35 -7.82
N LEU A 32 1.23 21.47 -7.12
CA LEU A 32 1.36 21.33 -5.67
C LEU A 32 2.63 20.57 -5.28
N LEU A 33 2.94 19.48 -6.00
CA LEU A 33 4.17 18.72 -5.77
C LEU A 33 5.41 19.55 -6.08
N GLU A 34 5.40 20.31 -7.18
CA GLU A 34 6.48 21.22 -7.53
C GLU A 34 6.63 22.35 -6.50
N GLY A 35 5.52 22.94 -6.06
CA GLY A 35 5.56 24.00 -5.05
C GLY A 35 6.11 23.52 -3.70
N PHE A 36 5.76 22.30 -3.29
CA PHE A 36 6.23 21.69 -2.05
C PHE A 36 7.73 21.37 -2.10
N GLU A 37 8.19 20.82 -3.22
CA GLU A 37 9.62 20.54 -3.41
C GLU A 37 10.45 21.84 -3.42
N ARG A 38 9.96 22.90 -4.07
CA ARG A 38 10.66 24.20 -4.13
C ARG A 38 10.75 24.92 -2.78
N CYS A 39 9.79 24.72 -1.88
CA CYS A 39 9.86 25.29 -0.53
C CYS A 39 10.71 24.44 0.43
N GLY A 40 11.31 23.34 -0.05
CA GLY A 40 12.15 22.46 0.76
C GLY A 40 11.38 21.59 1.75
N GLY A 41 10.06 21.43 1.56
CA GLY A 41 9.22 20.67 2.47
C GLY A 41 9.52 19.17 2.42
N ARG A 42 9.33 18.48 3.54
CA ARG A 42 9.61 17.04 3.66
C ARG A 42 8.60 16.30 4.53
N GLY A 43 8.11 15.18 4.00
CA GLY A 43 7.20 14.28 4.70
C GLY A 43 5.72 14.59 4.49
N LEU A 44 4.90 13.55 4.63
CA LEU A 44 3.46 13.61 4.39
C LEU A 44 2.73 14.60 5.32
N PRO A 45 3.06 14.72 6.62
CA PRO A 45 2.42 15.70 7.49
C PRO A 45 2.71 17.15 7.08
N GLU A 46 3.92 17.45 6.60
CA GLU A 46 4.25 18.78 6.09
C GLU A 46 3.58 19.05 4.75
N PHE A 47 3.54 18.05 3.86
CA PHE A 47 2.82 18.15 2.60
C PHE A 47 1.33 18.40 2.82
N GLN A 48 0.71 17.73 3.80
CA GLN A 48 -0.69 17.99 4.16
C GLN A 48 -0.92 19.44 4.57
N ARG A 49 -0.10 19.98 5.49
CA ARG A 49 -0.20 21.38 5.91
C ARG A 49 -0.06 22.35 4.73
N PHE A 50 0.93 22.10 3.87
CA PHE A 50 1.15 22.87 2.66
C PHE A 50 -0.05 22.82 1.69
N VAL A 51 -0.70 21.67 1.56
CA VAL A 51 -1.90 21.51 0.73
C VAL A 51 -3.08 22.23 1.35
N GLU A 52 -3.29 22.14 2.67
CA GLU A 52 -4.38 22.81 3.39
C GLU A 52 -4.33 24.33 3.30
N GLU A 53 -3.12 24.92 3.21
CA GLU A 53 -2.96 26.37 2.97
C GLU A 53 -3.39 26.81 1.57
N LYS A 54 -3.46 25.88 0.60
CA LYS A 54 -3.63 26.20 -0.83
C LYS A 54 -4.88 25.57 -1.45
N SER A 55 -5.44 24.54 -0.82
CA SER A 55 -6.49 23.70 -1.36
C SER A 55 -7.18 22.87 -0.27
N ASP A 56 -8.05 21.96 -0.70
CA ASP A 56 -8.76 21.04 0.19
C ASP A 56 -7.90 19.85 0.60
N LYS A 57 -7.95 19.45 1.89
CA LYS A 57 -7.15 18.35 2.43
C LYS A 57 -7.34 17.01 1.70
N SER A 58 -8.51 16.76 1.09
CA SER A 58 -8.76 15.54 0.29
C SER A 58 -7.84 15.40 -0.92
N VAL A 59 -7.19 16.48 -1.34
CA VAL A 59 -6.14 16.48 -2.37
C VAL A 59 -4.99 15.55 -1.98
N VAL A 60 -4.62 15.45 -0.70
CA VAL A 60 -3.57 14.52 -0.22
C VAL A 60 -4.01 13.08 -0.43
N GLY A 61 -5.25 12.73 -0.07
CA GLY A 61 -5.81 11.40 -0.33
C GLY A 61 -5.83 11.07 -1.82
N ARG A 62 -6.24 12.03 -2.68
CA ARG A 62 -6.23 11.86 -4.15
C ARG A 62 -4.82 11.65 -4.71
N PHE A 63 -3.83 12.35 -4.18
CA PHE A 63 -2.42 12.13 -4.52
C PHE A 63 -2.00 10.69 -4.20
N LEU A 64 -2.21 10.25 -2.97
CA LEU A 64 -1.83 8.90 -2.52
C LEU A 64 -2.56 7.80 -3.32
N ILE A 65 -3.85 7.97 -3.62
CA ILE A 65 -4.63 7.05 -4.46
C ILE A 65 -4.03 7.00 -5.88
N SER A 66 -3.72 8.15 -6.47
CA SER A 66 -3.12 8.22 -7.81
C SER A 66 -1.76 7.52 -7.85
N LEU A 67 -0.93 7.72 -6.83
CA LEU A 67 0.37 7.05 -6.72
C LEU A 67 0.20 5.54 -6.55
N LEU A 68 -0.71 5.10 -5.69
CA LEU A 68 -1.05 3.68 -5.53
C LEU A 68 -1.48 3.06 -6.86
N GLN A 69 -2.43 3.68 -7.56
CA GLN A 69 -2.93 3.21 -8.85
C GLN A 69 -1.80 3.08 -9.87
N TYR A 70 -0.88 4.05 -9.92
CA TYR A 70 0.28 3.99 -10.80
C TYR A 70 1.14 2.76 -10.49
N LEU A 71 1.50 2.54 -9.23
CA LEU A 71 2.31 1.40 -8.79
C LEU A 71 1.64 0.06 -9.11
N LEU A 72 0.34 -0.06 -8.84
CA LEU A 72 -0.44 -1.26 -9.16
C LEU A 72 -0.50 -1.53 -10.67
N ILE A 73 -0.67 -0.49 -11.50
CA ILE A 73 -0.69 -0.61 -12.95
C ILE A 73 0.67 -1.08 -13.48
N ARG A 74 1.77 -0.52 -12.97
CA ARG A 74 3.13 -0.90 -13.37
C ARG A 74 3.40 -2.37 -13.06
N TYR A 75 3.08 -2.82 -11.85
CA TYR A 75 3.16 -4.23 -11.50
C TYR A 75 2.31 -5.10 -12.43
N ARG A 76 1.01 -4.79 -12.56
CA ARG A 76 0.06 -5.64 -13.31
C ARG A 76 0.41 -5.74 -14.80
N ARG A 77 0.86 -4.64 -15.42
CA ARG A 77 1.09 -4.58 -16.87
C ARG A 77 2.50 -4.99 -17.27
N TYR A 78 3.49 -4.74 -16.43
CA TYR A 78 4.91 -4.90 -16.78
C TYR A 78 5.66 -5.88 -15.88
N GLY A 79 5.03 -6.42 -14.84
CA GLY A 79 5.69 -7.33 -13.89
C GLY A 79 6.79 -6.65 -13.09
N GLU A 80 6.74 -5.32 -12.95
CA GLU A 80 7.79 -4.54 -12.31
C GLU A 80 7.78 -4.76 -10.81
N TYR A 81 8.76 -5.50 -10.31
CA TYR A 81 8.82 -5.86 -8.89
C TYR A 81 9.14 -4.68 -7.98
N SER A 82 9.92 -3.70 -8.44
CA SER A 82 10.28 -2.51 -7.65
C SER A 82 9.07 -1.72 -7.16
N THR A 83 7.88 -1.91 -7.76
CA THR A 83 6.65 -1.25 -7.31
C THR A 83 5.90 -1.99 -6.20
N VAL A 84 6.25 -3.24 -5.88
CA VAL A 84 5.49 -4.08 -4.93
C VAL A 84 5.55 -3.54 -3.50
N LYS A 85 6.76 -3.37 -2.93
CA LYS A 85 6.90 -2.81 -1.57
C LYS A 85 6.34 -1.39 -1.48
N PRO A 86 6.63 -0.46 -2.42
CA PRO A 86 5.98 0.84 -2.44
C PRO A 86 4.46 0.75 -2.46
N ALA A 87 3.85 -0.11 -3.29
CA ALA A 87 2.39 -0.22 -3.37
C ALA A 87 1.78 -0.60 -2.02
N ILE A 88 2.36 -1.58 -1.32
CA ILE A 88 1.88 -2.00 0.00
C ILE A 88 2.05 -0.88 1.02
N LYS A 89 3.24 -0.24 1.08
CA LYS A 89 3.51 0.85 2.01
C LYS A 89 2.55 2.03 1.77
N ILE A 90 2.37 2.45 0.53
CA ILE A 90 1.40 3.50 0.16
C ILE A 90 -0.02 3.12 0.55
N PHE A 91 -0.42 1.84 0.37
CA PHE A 91 -1.75 1.37 0.75
C PHE A 91 -2.00 1.52 2.26
N ILE A 92 -1.01 1.17 3.09
CA ILE A 92 -1.10 1.34 4.55
C ILE A 92 -1.00 2.81 4.97
N THR A 93 -0.14 3.60 4.33
CA THR A 93 -0.10 5.06 4.55
C THR A 93 -1.46 5.68 4.26
N LEU A 94 -2.12 5.26 3.17
CA LEU A 94 -3.46 5.71 2.81
C LEU A 94 -4.51 5.27 3.84
N LYS A 95 -4.44 4.04 4.37
CA LYS A 95 -5.28 3.59 5.49
C LYS A 95 -5.15 4.52 6.69
N GLY A 96 -3.92 4.76 7.15
CA GLY A 96 -3.64 5.62 8.30
C GLY A 96 -4.19 7.03 8.09
N TRP A 97 -3.81 7.64 6.95
CA TRP A 97 -4.22 8.99 6.60
C TRP A 97 -5.74 9.17 6.54
N LEU A 98 -6.46 8.24 5.90
CA LEU A 98 -7.93 8.30 5.79
C LEU A 98 -8.61 8.17 7.15
N ASN A 99 -8.15 7.25 8.00
CA ASN A 99 -8.72 7.05 9.33
C ASN A 99 -8.51 8.29 10.21
N GLU A 100 -7.30 8.87 10.21
CA GLU A 100 -6.97 10.08 10.97
C GLU A 100 -7.77 11.30 10.52
N ASN A 101 -8.15 11.35 9.23
CA ASN A 101 -8.84 12.50 8.64
C ASN A 101 -10.37 12.37 8.55
N GLY A 102 -10.96 11.31 9.12
CA GLY A 102 -12.40 11.08 9.17
C GLY A 102 -13.01 10.39 7.93
N TYR A 103 -12.17 9.80 7.07
CA TYR A 103 -12.54 9.15 5.80
C TYR A 103 -12.58 7.61 5.91
N GLY A 104 -13.00 7.06 7.05
CA GLY A 104 -13.02 5.60 7.27
C GLY A 104 -13.91 4.83 6.29
N LYS A 105 -14.98 5.44 5.75
CA LYS A 105 -15.78 4.83 4.68
C LYS A 105 -15.01 4.74 3.35
N ASP A 106 -14.21 5.74 3.04
CA ASP A 106 -13.36 5.73 1.84
C ASP A 106 -12.27 4.69 1.95
N TRP A 107 -11.75 4.44 3.16
CA TRP A 107 -10.86 3.31 3.40
C TRP A 107 -11.51 1.97 3.01
N LEU A 108 -12.76 1.73 3.40
CA LEU A 108 -13.47 0.50 2.98
C LEU A 108 -13.61 0.42 1.46
N ASN A 109 -13.92 1.52 0.78
CA ASN A 109 -13.98 1.53 -0.69
C ASN A 109 -12.64 1.17 -1.34
N LEU A 110 -11.51 1.61 -0.77
CA LEU A 110 -10.18 1.26 -1.25
C LEU A 110 -9.81 -0.18 -0.95
N LEU A 111 -10.13 -0.66 0.25
CA LEU A 111 -9.95 -2.06 0.62
C LEU A 111 -10.71 -2.98 -0.34
N HIS A 112 -11.97 -2.66 -0.60
CA HIS A 112 -12.82 -3.34 -1.58
C HIS A 112 -12.17 -3.34 -2.98
N SER A 113 -11.64 -2.20 -3.42
CA SER A 113 -11.16 -2.02 -4.80
C SER A 113 -9.77 -2.60 -5.08
N PHE A 114 -8.88 -2.60 -4.07
CA PHE A 114 -7.45 -2.83 -4.32
C PHE A 114 -6.85 -4.04 -3.61
N LEU A 115 -7.53 -4.63 -2.62
CA LEU A 115 -6.99 -5.77 -1.86
C LEU A 115 -6.57 -6.95 -2.75
N GLY A 116 -7.32 -7.24 -3.81
CA GLY A 116 -7.00 -8.33 -4.74
C GLY A 116 -5.61 -8.20 -5.34
N TYR A 117 -5.17 -6.99 -5.68
CA TYR A 117 -3.83 -6.77 -6.22
C TYR A 117 -2.73 -7.07 -5.19
N LEU A 118 -2.95 -6.76 -3.92
CA LEU A 118 -1.98 -7.05 -2.87
C LEU A 118 -1.86 -8.56 -2.65
N VAL A 119 -2.99 -9.28 -2.64
CA VAL A 119 -3.00 -10.74 -2.56
C VAL A 119 -2.28 -11.35 -3.77
N ASP A 120 -2.47 -10.80 -4.96
CA ASP A 120 -1.78 -11.24 -6.18
C ASP A 120 -0.27 -10.98 -6.16
N MET A 121 0.22 -10.02 -5.37
CA MET A 121 1.65 -9.75 -5.19
C MET A 121 2.35 -10.73 -4.24
N MET A 122 1.61 -11.45 -3.38
CA MET A 122 2.19 -12.32 -2.34
C MET A 122 3.20 -13.35 -2.87
N PRO A 123 2.96 -14.05 -3.99
CA PRO A 123 3.95 -14.99 -4.54
C PRO A 123 5.27 -14.31 -4.91
N ALA A 124 5.21 -13.14 -5.55
CA ALA A 124 6.40 -12.41 -5.96
C ALA A 124 7.23 -11.93 -4.75
N ILE A 125 6.57 -11.55 -3.65
CA ILE A 125 7.23 -11.20 -2.38
C ILE A 125 7.91 -12.43 -1.79
N ALA A 126 7.19 -13.56 -1.71
CA ALA A 126 7.75 -14.80 -1.19
C ALA A 126 8.95 -15.28 -2.02
N GLU A 127 8.96 -15.10 -3.33
CA GLU A 127 10.08 -15.52 -4.17
C GLU A 127 11.34 -14.64 -4.04
N ARG A 128 11.18 -13.35 -3.74
CA ARG A 128 12.24 -12.36 -3.91
C ARG A 128 12.76 -11.76 -2.61
N GLU A 129 11.98 -11.82 -1.54
CA GLU A 129 12.37 -11.27 -0.25
C GLU A 129 12.93 -12.33 0.69
N GLU A 130 13.75 -11.87 1.63
CA GLU A 130 14.17 -12.67 2.78
C GLU A 130 12.97 -13.09 3.62
N CYS A 131 13.07 -14.26 4.26
CA CYS A 131 11.96 -14.90 4.97
C CYS A 131 11.26 -13.98 5.97
N ASP A 132 12.00 -13.20 6.76
CA ASP A 132 11.44 -12.31 7.77
C ASP A 132 10.63 -11.17 7.13
N VAL A 133 11.19 -10.54 6.09
CA VAL A 133 10.55 -9.46 5.33
C VAL A 133 9.31 -9.98 4.62
N ALA A 134 9.42 -11.14 3.95
CA ALA A 134 8.31 -11.79 3.29
C ALA A 134 7.19 -12.11 4.28
N ASN A 135 7.53 -12.69 5.44
CA ASN A 135 6.55 -13.10 6.46
C ASN A 135 5.79 -11.89 7.00
N ALA A 136 6.48 -10.78 7.25
CA ALA A 136 5.85 -9.53 7.68
C ALA A 136 4.86 -8.99 6.66
N TYR A 137 5.24 -8.92 5.37
CA TYR A 137 4.35 -8.44 4.31
C TYR A 137 3.17 -9.38 4.06
N LEU A 138 3.39 -10.69 3.99
CA LEU A 138 2.31 -11.64 3.74
C LEU A 138 1.33 -11.70 4.92
N THR A 139 1.82 -11.56 6.15
CA THR A 139 0.98 -11.45 7.36
C THR A 139 0.12 -10.19 7.30
N LEU A 140 0.72 -9.04 6.99
CA LEU A 140 -0.03 -7.79 6.79
C LEU A 140 -1.13 -7.93 5.73
N ILE A 141 -0.81 -8.52 4.58
CA ILE A 141 -1.79 -8.71 3.49
C ILE A 141 -2.91 -9.66 3.95
N HIS A 142 -2.57 -10.75 4.65
CA HIS A 142 -3.56 -11.67 5.21
C HIS A 142 -4.49 -10.97 6.21
N ASP A 143 -3.97 -10.15 7.11
CA ASP A 143 -4.79 -9.40 8.06
C ASP A 143 -5.75 -8.43 7.35
N LEU A 144 -5.33 -7.80 6.25
CA LEU A 144 -6.23 -6.98 5.42
C LEU A 144 -7.35 -7.82 4.78
N THR A 145 -7.08 -9.09 4.42
CA THR A 145 -8.15 -9.99 3.93
C THR A 145 -9.15 -10.35 5.03
N LEU A 146 -8.71 -10.49 6.27
CA LEU A 146 -9.59 -10.71 7.42
C LEU A 146 -10.46 -9.48 7.69
N GLU A 147 -9.89 -8.28 7.58
CA GLU A 147 -10.62 -7.02 7.67
C GLU A 147 -11.69 -6.92 6.58
N ALA A 148 -11.32 -7.16 5.32
CA ALA A 148 -12.25 -7.10 4.19
C ALA A 148 -13.38 -8.13 4.31
N LYS A 149 -13.06 -9.38 4.68
CA LYS A 149 -14.06 -10.43 4.90
C LYS A 149 -15.07 -10.11 5.99
N LYS A 150 -14.68 -9.34 7.01
CA LYS A 150 -15.60 -8.85 8.05
C LYS A 150 -16.48 -7.70 7.55
N ALA A 151 -15.92 -6.84 6.69
CA ALA A 151 -16.60 -5.65 6.19
C ALA A 151 -17.56 -5.94 5.03
N PHE A 152 -17.28 -6.98 4.24
CA PHE A 152 -17.94 -7.22 2.95
C PHE A 152 -18.57 -8.62 2.89
N PRO A 153 -19.87 -8.74 2.55
CA PRO A 153 -20.56 -10.02 2.48
C PRO A 153 -20.19 -10.87 1.26
N GLU A 154 -19.53 -10.31 0.25
CA GLU A 154 -19.25 -10.96 -1.02
C GLU A 154 -18.31 -12.17 -0.85
N PRO A 155 -18.64 -13.34 -1.44
CA PRO A 155 -17.80 -14.54 -1.36
C PRO A 155 -16.35 -14.35 -1.83
N TYR A 156 -16.15 -13.40 -2.76
CA TYR A 156 -14.84 -13.01 -3.27
C TYR A 156 -13.81 -12.71 -2.17
N TYR A 157 -14.21 -12.02 -1.08
CA TYR A 157 -13.29 -11.72 0.02
C TYR A 157 -12.92 -12.96 0.85
N GLY A 158 -13.82 -13.95 0.90
CA GLY A 158 -13.52 -15.26 1.46
C GLY A 158 -12.51 -16.05 0.62
N GLU A 159 -12.53 -15.90 -0.71
CA GLU A 159 -11.54 -16.50 -1.62
C GLU A 159 -10.18 -15.82 -1.50
N LEU A 160 -10.15 -14.49 -1.41
CA LEU A 160 -8.92 -13.74 -1.16
C LEU A 160 -8.25 -14.15 0.16
N GLU A 161 -9.03 -14.32 1.24
CA GLU A 161 -8.49 -14.78 2.53
C GLU A 161 -7.90 -16.19 2.44
N LYS A 162 -8.59 -17.12 1.76
CA LYS A 162 -8.08 -18.48 1.52
C LYS A 162 -6.78 -18.48 0.71
N LYS A 163 -6.70 -17.64 -0.32
CA LYS A 163 -5.49 -17.48 -1.14
C LYS A 163 -4.35 -16.91 -0.30
N ALA A 164 -4.61 -15.86 0.48
CA ALA A 164 -3.61 -15.22 1.32
C ALA A 164 -3.06 -16.15 2.40
N ILE A 165 -3.94 -16.86 3.12
CA ILE A 165 -3.48 -17.81 4.16
C ILE A 165 -2.69 -18.98 3.58
N SER A 166 -3.03 -19.46 2.38
CA SER A 166 -2.23 -20.49 1.71
C SER A 166 -0.83 -19.96 1.41
N ASN A 167 -0.71 -18.80 0.77
CA ASN A 167 0.60 -18.20 0.45
C ASN A 167 1.45 -17.96 1.71
N LEU A 168 0.82 -17.48 2.79
CA LEU A 168 1.51 -17.25 4.06
C LEU A 168 1.99 -18.56 4.70
N ARG A 169 1.15 -19.61 4.70
CA ARG A 169 1.53 -20.93 5.20
C ARG A 169 2.67 -21.53 4.40
N ASP A 170 2.57 -21.51 3.07
CA ASP A 170 3.57 -22.08 2.18
C ASP A 170 4.93 -21.37 2.35
N LEU A 171 4.91 -20.03 2.55
CA LEU A 171 6.09 -19.25 2.92
C LEU A 171 6.68 -19.71 4.26
N ARG A 172 5.86 -19.80 5.31
CA ARG A 172 6.30 -20.15 6.67
C ARG A 172 6.88 -21.56 6.73
N GLU A 173 6.27 -22.52 6.04
CA GLU A 173 6.77 -23.89 5.91
C GLU A 173 8.15 -23.89 5.24
N ARG A 174 8.29 -23.20 4.10
CA ARG A 174 9.56 -23.08 3.38
C ARG A 174 10.65 -22.39 4.20
N CYS A 175 10.28 -21.44 5.05
CA CYS A 175 11.19 -20.67 5.91
C CYS A 175 11.40 -21.27 7.30
N GLY A 176 10.75 -22.39 7.66
CA GLY A 176 10.86 -23.01 8.98
C GLY A 176 10.26 -22.18 10.14
N ILE A 177 9.32 -21.29 9.86
CA ILE A 177 8.70 -20.39 10.85
C ILE A 177 7.53 -21.13 11.53
N GLN A 178 7.62 -21.34 12.85
CA GLN A 178 6.61 -22.07 13.64
C GLN A 178 5.48 -21.19 14.20
N GLU A 179 5.36 -19.92 13.81
CA GLU A 179 4.34 -19.03 14.36
C GLU A 179 2.91 -19.45 13.98
N GLU A 180 2.05 -19.54 15.00
CA GLU A 180 0.61 -19.67 14.85
C GLU A 180 0.03 -18.54 13.99
N THR A 181 -0.87 -18.89 13.09
CA THR A 181 -1.61 -17.98 12.22
C THR A 181 -2.60 -17.13 13.03
N SER A 182 -2.98 -15.93 12.56
CA SER A 182 -3.94 -15.04 13.23
C SER A 182 -5.28 -15.72 13.56
N ARG A 183 -5.65 -16.80 12.84
CA ARG A 183 -6.81 -17.66 13.14
C ARG A 183 -6.66 -18.51 14.40
N GLU A 184 -5.46 -18.97 14.74
CA GLU A 184 -5.19 -19.78 15.93
C GLU A 184 -5.29 -18.93 17.19
N LYS A 185 -4.77 -17.69 17.15
CA LYS A 185 -4.97 -16.70 18.23
C LYS A 185 -6.43 -16.37 18.52
N MET A 186 -7.32 -16.39 17.52
CA MET A 186 -8.76 -16.12 17.71
C MET A 186 -9.55 -17.31 18.24
N ARG A 187 -9.01 -18.53 18.21
CA ARG A 187 -9.66 -19.74 18.76
C ARG A 187 -9.26 -20.05 20.20
N GLY A 188 -8.33 -19.29 20.77
CA GLY A 188 -7.80 -19.46 22.12
C GLY A 188 -8.44 -18.58 23.20
N CYS A 189 -9.61 -17.98 22.95
CA CYS A 189 -10.43 -17.29 23.96
C CYS A 189 -11.78 -17.98 24.12
#